data_AF-A0A4Q5V3B1-F1
#
_entry.id   AF-A0A4Q5V3B1-F1
#
_cell.length_a   1.000
_cell.length_b   1.000
_cell.length_c   1.000
_cell.angle_alpha   90.00
_cell.angle_beta   90.00
_cell.angle_gamma   90.00
#
_symmetry.space_group_name_H-M   'P 1'
#
loop_
_entity.id
_entity.type
_entity.pdbx_description
1 polymer ?
#
loop_
_entity_poly.entity_id
_entity_poly.type
_entity_poly.pdbx_seq_one_letter_code
_entity_poly.pdbx_strand_id
1 'polypeptide(L)' 'MILVYKTNINSKAKAKKTEKELNRLLQKSSWNFDLEDCDNILRVDSEKDVTKILKGKMREFGVEIEELPD' A
#
# COMPACT_ATOMS: atom_id res chain seq x y z
N MET A 1 7.31 10.84 -6.49
CA MET A 1 8.36 9.93 -5.99
C MET A 1 7.72 8.56 -5.89
N ILE A 2 8.42 7.52 -6.30
CA ILE A 2 7.87 6.17 -6.22
C ILE A 2 8.29 5.58 -4.88
N LEU A 3 7.31 5.38 -4.01
CA LEU A 3 7.48 4.71 -2.74
C LEU A 3 7.08 3.25 -2.91
N VAL A 4 7.98 2.33 -2.59
CA VAL A 4 7.72 0.89 -2.67
C VAL A 4 7.57 0.36 -1.25
N TYR A 5 6.47 -0.34 -0.98
CA TYR A 5 6.19 -0.93 0.31
C TYR A 5 5.92 -2.41 0.16
N LYS A 6 6.56 -3.22 1.00
CA LYS A 6 6.18 -4.60 1.20
C LYS A 6 5.02 -4.66 2.17
N THR A 7 3.96 -5.39 1.84
CA THR A 7 2.80 -5.54 2.71
C THR A 7 2.61 -7.01 3.11
N ASN A 8 2.13 -7.28 4.31
CA ASN A 8 1.83 -8.67 4.74
C ASN A 8 0.42 -9.13 4.29
N ILE A 9 -0.01 -8.74 3.09
CA ILE A 9 -1.35 -9.04 2.58
C ILE A 9 -1.34 -10.42 1.91
N ASN A 10 -1.59 -11.46 2.68
CA ASN A 10 -1.63 -12.83 2.16
C ASN A 10 -3.00 -13.28 1.59
N SER A 11 -4.00 -12.38 1.58
CA SER A 11 -5.39 -12.74 1.26
C SER A 11 -6.00 -11.75 0.28
N LYS A 12 -6.58 -12.25 -0.82
CA LYS A 12 -7.33 -11.43 -1.79
C LYS A 12 -8.42 -10.57 -1.14
N ALA A 13 -9.07 -11.06 -0.07
CA ALA A 13 -10.07 -10.28 0.65
C ALA A 13 -9.47 -9.07 1.39
N LYS A 14 -8.28 -9.22 1.99
CA LYS A 14 -7.54 -8.11 2.62
C LYS A 14 -7.05 -7.15 1.55
N ALA A 15 -6.48 -7.66 0.46
CA ALA A 15 -6.01 -6.87 -0.66
C ALA A 15 -7.11 -5.96 -1.21
N LYS A 16 -8.29 -6.52 -1.51
CA LYS A 16 -9.41 -5.77 -2.05
C LYS A 16 -9.96 -4.70 -1.09
N LYS A 17 -9.86 -4.93 0.23
CA LYS A 17 -10.18 -3.91 1.24
C LYS A 17 -9.13 -2.80 1.24
N THR A 18 -7.87 -3.17 1.24
CA THR A 18 -6.74 -2.24 1.18
C THR A 18 -6.77 -1.40 -0.09
N GLU A 19 -7.03 -2.00 -1.25
CA GLU A 19 -7.18 -1.28 -2.52
C GLU A 19 -8.27 -0.21 -2.47
N LYS A 20 -9.43 -0.52 -1.89
CA LYS A 20 -10.52 0.47 -1.73
C LYS A 20 -10.08 1.66 -0.85
N GLU A 21 -9.38 1.39 0.24
CA GLU A 21 -8.91 2.44 1.13
C GLU A 21 -7.76 3.24 0.52
N LEU A 22 -6.84 2.58 -0.19
CA LEU A 22 -5.79 3.23 -0.95
C LEU A 22 -6.39 4.13 -2.02
N ASN A 23 -7.39 3.66 -2.78
CA ASN A 23 -8.09 4.50 -3.76
C ASN A 23 -8.74 5.73 -3.11
N ARG A 24 -9.28 5.58 -1.89
CA ARG A 24 -9.88 6.69 -1.14
C ARG A 24 -8.84 7.66 -0.56
N LEU A 25 -7.71 7.15 -0.07
CA LEU A 25 -6.61 7.92 0.51
C LEU A 25 -5.78 8.64 -0.56
N LEU A 26 -5.44 7.89 -1.60
CA LEU A 26 -4.58 8.26 -2.71
C LEU A 26 -5.44 8.63 -3.92
N GLN A 27 -6.57 9.30 -3.70
CA GLN A 27 -7.46 9.73 -4.78
C GLN A 27 -6.76 10.68 -5.77
N LYS A 28 -5.66 11.31 -5.33
CA LYS A 28 -4.79 12.19 -6.12
C LYS A 28 -3.39 11.62 -6.39
N SER A 29 -3.15 10.35 -6.09
CA SER A 29 -1.83 9.72 -6.24
C SER A 29 -1.96 8.40 -6.97
N SER A 30 -1.04 8.13 -7.88
CA SER A 30 -1.05 6.90 -8.66
C SER A 30 -0.43 5.81 -7.83
N TRP A 31 -1.15 4.73 -7.55
CA TRP A 31 -0.56 3.58 -6.86
C TRP A 31 -0.88 2.32 -7.62
N ASN A 32 -0.02 1.32 -7.46
CA ASN A 32 -0.15 0.02 -8.06
C ASN A 32 0.15 -1.04 -7.01
N PHE A 33 -0.66 -2.08 -6.94
CA PHE A 33 -0.49 -3.15 -5.97
C PHE A 33 -0.29 -4.45 -6.74
N ASP A 34 0.89 -5.05 -6.59
CA ASP A 34 1.23 -6.30 -7.26
C ASP A 34 0.82 -7.47 -6.35
N LEU A 35 -0.29 -8.11 -6.73
CA LEU A 35 -0.83 -9.34 -6.10
C LEU A 35 -0.51 -10.59 -6.90
N GLU A 36 -0.02 -10.43 -8.13
CA GLU A 36 0.23 -11.53 -9.04
C GLU A 36 1.59 -12.17 -8.75
N ASP A 37 2.60 -11.34 -8.46
CA ASP A 37 3.81 -11.79 -7.78
C ASP A 37 3.53 -11.84 -6.27
N CYS A 38 3.72 -13.00 -5.63
CA CYS A 38 3.51 -13.26 -4.20
C CYS A 38 4.20 -12.28 -3.21
N ASP A 39 4.92 -11.28 -3.70
CA ASP A 39 5.67 -10.31 -2.93
C ASP A 39 4.80 -9.24 -2.24
N ASN A 40 3.51 -9.13 -2.60
CA ASN A 40 2.55 -8.22 -1.97
C ASN A 40 3.09 -6.78 -1.89
N ILE A 41 3.67 -6.33 -3.00
CA ILE A 41 4.33 -5.04 -3.10
C ILE A 41 3.33 -3.98 -3.53
N LEU A 42 3.25 -2.92 -2.73
CA LEU A 42 2.49 -1.73 -3.00
C LEU A 42 3.45 -0.63 -3.45
N ARG A 43 3.27 -0.16 -4.69
CA ARG A 43 3.98 1.01 -5.23
C ARG A 43 3.06 2.20 -5.18
N VAL A 44 3.49 3.29 -4.56
CA VAL A 44 2.74 4.55 -4.51
C VAL A 44 3.58 5.64 -5.12
N ASP A 45 3.14 6.17 -6.26
CA ASP A 45 3.63 7.41 -6.82
C ASP A 45 2.83 8.58 -6.24
N SER A 46 3.48 9.33 -5.36
CA SER A 46 2.94 10.55 -4.77
C SER A 46 4.01 11.63 -4.73
N GLU A 47 3.60 12.89 -4.78
CA GLU A 47 4.52 14.02 -4.60
C GLU A 47 4.98 14.20 -3.15
N LYS A 48 4.28 13.56 -2.20
CA LYS A 48 4.55 13.66 -0.76
C LYS A 48 4.77 12.29 -0.14
N ASP A 49 5.48 12.29 0.98
CA ASP A 49 5.64 11.12 1.83
C ASP A 49 4.29 10.77 2.49
N VAL A 50 3.62 9.77 1.93
CA VAL A 50 2.36 9.24 2.47
C VAL A 50 2.60 8.07 3.44
N THR A 51 3.85 7.65 3.64
CA THR A 51 4.25 6.48 4.44
C THR A 51 3.61 6.50 5.82
N LYS A 52 3.69 7.62 6.54
CA LYS A 52 3.08 7.75 7.88
C LYS A 52 1.56 7.56 7.87
N ILE A 53 0.88 8.17 6.90
CA ILE A 53 -0.59 8.12 6.78
C ILE A 53 -1.01 6.70 6.41
N LEU A 54 -0.32 6.10 5.44
CA LEU A 54 -0.54 4.73 4.98
C LEU A 54 -0.35 3.75 6.14
N LYS A 55 0.79 3.83 6.84
CA LYS A 55 1.13 2.93 7.95
C LYS A 55 0.12 3.02 9.08
N GLY A 56 -0.34 4.23 9.40
CA GLY A 56 -1.42 4.45 10.37
C GLY A 56 -2.71 3.74 9.95
N LYS A 57 -3.12 3.92 8.69
CA LYS A 57 -4.35 3.31 8.17
C LYS A 57 -4.26 1.79 8.09
N MET A 58 -3.16 1.27 7.56
CA MET A 58 -2.94 -0.18 7.38
C MET A 58 -2.96 -0.91 8.72
N ARG A 59 -2.41 -0.30 9.77
CA ARG A 59 -2.43 -0.85 11.13
C ARG A 59 -3.86 -1.04 11.66
N GLU A 60 -4.82 -0.19 11.30
CA GLU A 60 -6.24 -0.40 11.67
C GLU A 60 -6.83 -1.67 11.05
N PHE A 61 -6.32 -2.09 9.89
CA PHE A 61 -6.73 -3.31 9.20
C PHE A 61 -5.93 -4.55 9.62
N GLY A 62 -4.96 -4.41 10.52
CA GLY A 62 -4.01 -5.48 10.87
C GLY A 62 -3.10 -5.83 9.68
N VAL A 63 -2.77 -4.82 8.86
CA VAL A 63 -1.81 -4.93 7.77
C VAL A 63 -0.55 -4.16 8.18
N GLU A 64 0.58 -4.83 8.07
CA GLU A 64 1.89 -4.20 8.24
C GLU A 64 2.46 -3.87 6.87
N ILE A 65 3.05 -2.68 6.79
CA ILE A 65 3.77 -2.22 5.62
C ILE A 65 5.20 -1.84 6.02
N GLU A 66 6.14 -2.23 5.18
CA GLU A 66 7.57 -1.96 5.33
C GLU A 66 8.05 -1.25 4.07
N GLU A 67 8.67 -0.09 4.22
CA GLU A 67 9.22 0.66 3.09
C GLU A 67 10.49 -0.02 2.60
N LEU A 68 10.54 -0.29 1.30
CA LEU A 68 11.69 -0.88 0.64
C LEU A 68 12.49 0.24 -0.03
N PRO A 69 13.74 0.50 0.41
CA PRO A 69 14.67 1.30 -0.37
C PRO A 69 15.08 0.51 -1.62
N ASP A 70 15.08 1.17 -2.77
CA ASP A 70 15.57 0.64 -4.05
C ASP A 70 17.07 0.26 -3.95
#